data_AF-A0A7C2INH9-F1
#
_entry.id   AF-A0A7C2INH9-F1
#
_cell.length_a   1.000
_cell.length_b   1.000
_cell.length_c   1.000
_cell.angle_alpha   90.00
_cell.angle_beta   90.00
_cell.angle_gamma   90.00
#
_symmetry.space_group_name_H-M   'P 1'
#
loop_
_entity.id
_entity.type
_entity.pdbx_description
1 polymer ?
#
loop_
_entity_poly.entity_id
_entity_poly.type
_entity_poly.pdbx_seq_one_letter_code
_entity_poly.pdbx_strand_id
1 'polypeptide(L)'
;VKSLSDIKGIVQKLIDLHLLVPDYPSSNKIYKSQSTFKHLILEDDWQVYIGKSGDNNDELTFNFANKYDLWFHVQGVSGSHVILKIKQKDQVPPHHILEQAAGIAAANSKAKHSTTVPVIYTQVRHVSRIRNAPKGTVTTRNEKILFVEPLEI
;
A
#
# COMPACT_ATOMS: atom_id res chain seq x y z
N VAL A 1 1.27 43.15 31.30
CA VAL A 1 1.87 42.41 30.15
C VAL A 1 2.33 41.07 30.70
N LYS A 2 1.70 39.95 30.29
CA LYS A 2 2.06 38.62 30.84
C LYS A 2 3.52 38.30 30.50
N SER A 3 4.28 37.86 31.49
CA SER A 3 5.72 37.62 31.36
C SER A 3 5.98 36.41 30.46
N LEU A 4 7.09 36.42 29.72
CA LEU A 4 7.52 35.28 28.89
C LEU A 4 7.72 33.98 29.72
N SER A 5 7.96 34.11 31.03
CA SER A 5 7.98 32.97 31.96
C SER A 5 6.63 32.28 32.09
N ASP A 6 5.54 33.05 32.07
CA ASP A 6 4.19 32.56 32.34
C ASP A 6 3.69 31.72 31.16
N ILE A 7 4.08 32.10 29.94
CA ILE A 7 3.77 31.38 28.71
C ILE A 7 4.48 30.02 28.69
N LYS A 8 5.76 29.96 29.09
CA LYS A 8 6.51 28.69 29.15
C LYS A 8 5.90 27.69 30.14
N GLY A 9 5.44 28.18 31.30
CA GLY A 9 4.77 27.33 32.29
C GLY A 9 3.45 26.75 31.79
N ILE A 10 2.68 27.52 31.02
CA ILE A 10 1.44 27.04 30.40
C ILE A 10 1.72 25.96 29.36
N VAL A 11 2.74 26.14 28.51
CA VAL A 11 3.12 25.15 27.49
C VAL A 11 3.53 23.82 28.14
N GLN A 12 4.32 23.85 29.21
CA GLN A 12 4.74 22.63 29.90
C GLN A 12 3.55 21.86 30.49
N LYS A 13 2.60 22.58 31.09
CA LYS A 13 1.39 21.97 31.68
C LYS A 13 0.54 21.27 30.62
N LEU A 14 0.43 21.84 29.42
CA LEU A 14 -0.32 21.27 28.31
C LEU A 14 0.34 20.02 27.72
N ILE A 15 1.68 19.92 27.77
CA ILE A 15 2.44 18.72 27.38
C ILE A 15 2.18 17.58 28.37
N ASP A 16 2.23 17.86 29.68
CA ASP A 16 2.01 16.85 30.71
C ASP A 16 0.57 16.28 30.66
N LEU A 17 -0.39 17.13 30.26
CA LEU A 17 -1.79 16.77 30.03
C LEU A 17 -2.03 16.02 28.69
N HIS A 18 -0.99 15.74 27.91
CA HIS A 18 -1.07 15.15 26.55
C HIS A 18 -1.94 15.94 25.56
N LEU A 19 -2.29 17.19 25.88
CA LEU A 19 -3.01 18.09 25.00
C LEU A 19 -2.09 18.74 23.96
N LEU A 20 -0.76 18.64 24.15
CA LEU A 20 0.28 19.05 23.21
C LEU A 20 1.40 18.00 23.16
N VAL A 21 1.87 17.68 21.95
CA VAL A 21 3.13 16.95 21.74
C VAL A 21 4.21 17.99 21.41
N PRO A 22 5.35 18.04 22.13
CA PRO A 22 6.39 19.01 21.84
C PRO A 22 7.07 18.68 20.50
N ASP A 23 7.01 19.64 19.57
CA ASP A 23 7.60 19.54 18.24
C ASP A 23 9.11 19.83 18.33
N TYR A 24 9.92 18.79 18.60
CA TYR A 24 11.38 18.87 18.49
C TYR A 24 11.83 18.34 17.12
N PRO A 25 12.60 19.11 16.33
CA PRO A 25 12.96 18.73 14.98
C PRO A 25 14.08 17.70 15.03
N SER A 26 13.79 16.46 14.66
CA SER A 26 14.83 15.46 14.37
C SER A 26 14.52 14.73 13.06
N SER A 27 15.27 15.12 12.03
CA SER A 27 15.42 14.49 10.72
C SER A 27 14.16 14.35 9.83
N ASN A 28 14.05 15.26 8.85
CA ASN A 28 13.45 15.07 7.51
C ASN A 28 12.54 13.84 7.31
N LYS A 29 11.33 13.88 7.87
CA LYS A 29 10.18 13.21 7.27
C LYS A 29 9.08 14.25 7.15
N ILE A 30 8.98 14.82 5.95
CA ILE A 30 7.77 15.50 5.51
C ILE A 30 6.66 14.45 5.59
N TYR A 31 5.86 14.49 6.65
CA TYR A 31 4.62 13.73 6.72
C TYR A 31 3.65 14.38 5.73
N LYS A 32 3.75 13.99 4.46
CA LYS A 32 2.73 14.30 3.44
C LYS A 32 1.43 13.65 3.89
N SER A 33 0.57 14.44 4.51
CA SER A 33 -0.79 14.11 4.93
C SER A 33 -1.78 14.15 3.74
N GLN A 34 -1.54 13.31 2.73
CA GLN A 34 -2.53 13.02 1.69
C GLN A 34 -2.35 11.54 1.30
N SER A 35 -3.44 10.76 1.36
CA SER A 35 -3.45 9.30 1.17
C SER A 35 -2.56 8.87 0.00
N THR A 36 -1.39 8.30 0.30
CA THR A 36 -0.39 7.94 -0.72
C THR A 36 -0.94 6.91 -1.70
N PHE A 37 -1.81 6.01 -1.26
CA PHE A 37 -2.38 4.92 -2.05
C PHE A 37 -3.91 5.04 -2.14
N LYS A 38 -4.55 4.46 -3.17
CA LYS A 38 -6.01 4.23 -3.13
C LYS A 38 -6.25 3.05 -2.18
N HIS A 39 -7.18 3.18 -1.24
CA HIS A 39 -7.51 2.16 -0.25
C HIS A 39 -8.96 1.74 -0.41
N LEU A 40 -9.20 0.44 -0.43
CA LEU A 40 -10.51 -0.19 -0.53
C LEU A 40 -10.65 -1.24 0.57
N ILE A 41 -11.88 -1.41 1.06
CA ILE A 41 -12.24 -2.44 2.01
C ILE A 41 -13.20 -3.38 1.28
N LEU A 42 -12.82 -4.64 1.18
CA LEU A 42 -13.65 -5.71 0.62
C LEU A 42 -14.52 -6.31 1.73
N GLU A 43 -15.26 -7.37 1.38
CA GLU A 43 -16.00 -8.18 2.35
C GLU A 43 -15.10 -8.63 3.51
N ASP A 44 -15.68 -8.93 4.67
CA ASP A 44 -14.95 -9.35 5.88
C ASP A 44 -13.81 -8.42 6.35
N ASP A 45 -13.88 -7.12 6.00
CA ASP A 45 -12.88 -6.10 6.37
C ASP A 45 -11.47 -6.44 5.84
N TRP A 46 -11.40 -7.02 4.65
CA TRP A 46 -10.16 -7.24 3.91
C TRP A 46 -9.70 -5.93 3.26
N GLN A 47 -8.48 -5.51 3.59
CA GLN A 47 -7.95 -4.22 3.13
C GLN A 47 -7.09 -4.38 1.88
N VAL A 48 -7.43 -3.60 0.85
CA VAL A 48 -6.73 -3.57 -0.44
C VAL A 48 -6.18 -2.17 -0.69
N TYR A 49 -4.90 -2.11 -1.06
CA TYR A 49 -4.20 -0.88 -1.39
C TYR A 49 -3.70 -0.93 -2.83
N ILE A 50 -3.86 0.18 -3.55
CA ILE A 50 -3.56 0.28 -4.98
C ILE A 50 -2.60 1.44 -5.20
N GLY A 51 -1.50 1.16 -5.89
CA GLY A 51 -0.53 2.17 -6.30
C GLY A 51 -1.04 2.99 -7.50
N LYS A 52 -0.71 4.28 -7.53
CA LYS A 52 -1.17 5.23 -8.57
C LYS A 52 -0.11 5.55 -9.64
N SER A 53 1.16 5.24 -9.38
CA SER A 53 2.30 5.55 -10.23
C SER A 53 3.46 4.60 -9.94
N GLY A 54 4.53 4.62 -10.74
CA GLY A 54 5.72 3.80 -10.51
C GLY A 54 6.41 4.06 -9.16
N ASP A 55 6.56 5.33 -8.77
CA ASP A 55 7.10 5.69 -7.45
C ASP A 55 6.21 5.20 -6.31
N ASN A 56 4.89 5.32 -6.50
CA ASN A 56 3.91 4.90 -5.52
C ASN A 56 3.82 3.37 -5.42
N ASN A 57 3.96 2.65 -6.53
CA ASN A 57 4.08 1.20 -6.56
C ASN A 57 5.29 0.73 -5.74
N ASP A 58 6.44 1.39 -5.90
CA ASP A 58 7.65 1.11 -5.13
C ASP A 58 7.46 1.37 -3.63
N GLU A 59 6.86 2.50 -3.28
CA GLU A 59 6.57 2.84 -1.89
C GLU A 59 5.57 1.84 -1.27
N LEU A 60 4.50 1.53 -2.00
CA LEU A 60 3.47 0.58 -1.59
C LEU A 60 4.06 -0.79 -1.30
N THR A 61 4.90 -1.29 -2.20
CA THR A 61 5.41 -2.67 -2.15
C THR A 61 6.51 -2.85 -1.13
N PHE A 62 7.43 -1.89 -1.02
CA PHE A 62 8.67 -2.09 -0.28
C PHE A 62 8.75 -1.31 1.04
N ASN A 63 7.95 -0.26 1.22
CA ASN A 63 7.96 0.56 2.44
C ASN A 63 6.68 0.41 3.26
N PHE A 64 5.52 0.23 2.60
CA PHE A 64 4.22 0.13 3.27
C PHE A 64 3.78 -1.31 3.54
N ALA A 65 3.96 -2.21 2.56
CA ALA A 65 3.49 -3.59 2.70
C ALA A 65 4.38 -4.41 3.64
N ASN A 66 3.74 -5.33 4.36
CA ASN A 66 4.42 -6.33 5.17
C ASN A 66 4.87 -7.49 4.28
N LYS A 67 5.92 -8.18 4.70
CA LYS A 67 6.52 -9.30 3.97
C LYS A 67 5.56 -10.48 3.68
N TYR A 68 4.48 -10.61 4.47
CA TYR A 68 3.47 -11.65 4.33
C TYR A 68 2.22 -11.19 3.57
N ASP A 69 2.10 -9.90 3.28
CA ASP A 69 1.00 -9.39 2.47
C ASP A 69 1.09 -9.98 1.06
N LEU A 70 -0.05 -10.08 0.40
CA LEU A 70 -0.12 -10.53 -0.99
C LEU A 70 -0.02 -9.34 -1.92
N TRP A 71 0.87 -9.46 -2.89
CA TRP A 71 1.11 -8.52 -3.96
C TRP A 71 0.53 -9.07 -5.26
N PHE A 72 -0.12 -8.19 -6.03
CA PHE A 72 -0.76 -8.49 -7.30
C PHE A 72 -0.33 -7.50 -8.37
N HIS A 73 -0.21 -7.98 -9.60
CA HIS A 73 0.04 -7.18 -10.80
C HIS A 73 -0.39 -7.94 -12.06
N VAL A 74 -0.73 -7.23 -13.12
CA VAL A 74 -1.10 -7.87 -14.39
C VAL A 74 0.13 -8.45 -15.09
N GLN A 75 0.02 -9.65 -15.65
CA GLN A 75 1.14 -10.27 -16.35
C GLN A 75 1.39 -9.57 -17.70
N GLY A 76 2.65 -9.26 -17.99
CA GLY A 76 3.11 -8.84 -19.32
C GLY A 76 2.73 -7.43 -19.77
N VAL A 77 1.94 -6.67 -18.99
CA VAL A 77 1.54 -5.30 -19.31
C VAL A 77 1.72 -4.37 -18.12
N SER A 78 1.79 -3.07 -18.37
CA SER A 78 1.88 -2.06 -17.31
C SER A 78 0.58 -1.99 -16.49
N GLY A 79 0.70 -1.98 -15.17
CA GLY A 79 -0.42 -1.74 -14.26
C GLY A 79 0.03 -1.28 -12.87
N SER A 80 -0.96 -1.03 -12.02
CA SER A 80 -0.74 -0.71 -10.61
C SER A 80 -0.29 -1.94 -9.82
N HIS A 81 0.56 -1.72 -8.81
CA HIS A 81 0.77 -2.72 -7.77
C HIS A 81 -0.45 -2.69 -6.84
N VAL A 82 -0.98 -3.86 -6.53
CA VAL A 82 -2.08 -4.02 -5.58
C VAL A 82 -1.62 -4.88 -4.42
N ILE A 83 -1.91 -4.45 -3.20
CA ILE A 83 -1.57 -5.17 -1.96
C ILE A 83 -2.85 -5.54 -1.23
N LEU A 84 -3.03 -6.83 -0.94
CA LEU A 84 -4.02 -7.33 0.01
C LEU A 84 -3.33 -7.54 1.36
N LYS A 85 -3.81 -6.84 2.40
CA LYS A 85 -3.24 -6.96 3.75
C LYS A 85 -3.61 -8.28 4.38
N ILE A 86 -2.60 -8.92 4.96
CA ILE A 86 -2.75 -10.14 5.75
C ILE A 86 -2.66 -9.76 7.23
N LYS A 87 -3.76 -9.90 7.99
CA LYS A 87 -3.83 -9.49 9.41
C LYS A 87 -3.02 -10.43 10.30
N GLN A 88 -3.04 -11.73 10.00
CA GLN A 88 -2.30 -12.75 10.74
C GLN A 88 -1.44 -13.57 9.78
N LYS A 89 -0.20 -13.91 10.16
CA LYS A 89 0.80 -14.54 9.28
C LYS A 89 0.29 -15.77 8.52
N ASP A 90 -0.55 -16.58 9.17
CA ASP A 90 -1.06 -17.84 8.62
C ASP A 90 -2.50 -17.71 8.08
N GLN A 91 -3.02 -16.48 8.02
CA GLN A 91 -4.33 -16.21 7.46
C GLN A 91 -4.26 -16.40 5.94
N VAL A 92 -5.11 -17.29 5.44
CA VAL A 92 -5.30 -17.51 4.00
C VAL A 92 -6.55 -16.76 3.57
N PRO A 93 -6.47 -15.80 2.64
CA PRO A 93 -7.65 -15.16 2.10
C PRO A 93 -8.54 -16.16 1.37
N PRO A 94 -9.88 -16.08 1.53
CA PRO A 94 -10.80 -16.83 0.71
C PRO A 94 -10.57 -16.59 -0.78
N HIS A 95 -10.91 -17.57 -1.62
CA HIS A 95 -10.69 -17.49 -3.07
C HIS A 95 -11.35 -16.25 -3.69
N HIS A 96 -12.59 -15.95 -3.32
CA HIS A 96 -13.32 -14.79 -3.83
C HIS A 96 -12.63 -13.46 -3.52
N ILE A 97 -11.97 -13.32 -2.36
CA ILE A 97 -11.19 -12.13 -2.00
C ILE A 97 -9.94 -12.00 -2.89
N LEU A 98 -9.29 -13.12 -3.19
CA LEU A 98 -8.16 -13.15 -4.12
C LEU A 98 -8.59 -12.73 -5.53
N GLU A 99 -9.73 -13.23 -5.99
CA GLU A 99 -10.33 -12.86 -7.29
C GLU A 99 -10.69 -11.38 -7.33
N GLN A 100 -11.32 -10.84 -6.28
CA GLN A 100 -11.63 -9.41 -6.18
C GLN A 100 -10.35 -8.56 -6.22
N ALA A 101 -9.33 -8.89 -5.43
CA ALA A 101 -8.05 -8.17 -5.44
C ALA A 101 -7.35 -8.24 -6.80
N ALA A 102 -7.40 -9.40 -7.47
CA ALA A 102 -6.87 -9.57 -8.82
C ALA A 102 -7.67 -8.77 -9.85
N GLY A 103 -9.00 -8.78 -9.79
CA GLY A 103 -9.88 -8.00 -10.67
C GLY A 103 -9.62 -6.50 -10.55
N ILE A 104 -9.36 -6.01 -9.33
CA ILE A 104 -8.94 -4.63 -9.08
C ILE A 104 -7.60 -4.33 -9.77
N ALA A 105 -6.62 -5.24 -9.66
CA ALA A 105 -5.34 -5.07 -10.35
C ALA A 105 -5.51 -5.02 -11.87
N ALA A 106 -6.40 -5.86 -12.42
CA ALA A 106 -6.75 -5.87 -13.83
C ALA A 106 -7.41 -4.55 -14.28
N ALA A 107 -8.35 -4.01 -13.50
CA ALA A 107 -9.00 -2.73 -13.79
C ALA A 107 -8.04 -1.53 -13.73
N ASN A 108 -7.03 -1.58 -12.86
CA ASN A 108 -5.99 -0.55 -12.73
C ASN A 108 -4.77 -0.82 -13.64
N SER A 109 -5.00 -1.36 -14.84
CA SER A 109 -3.94 -1.69 -15.80
C SER A 109 -4.29 -1.29 -17.22
N LYS A 110 -3.32 -1.46 -18.14
CA LYS A 110 -3.57 -1.32 -19.58
C LYS A 110 -4.50 -2.39 -20.15
N ALA A 111 -4.73 -3.50 -19.44
CA ALA A 111 -5.60 -4.59 -19.87
C ALA A 111 -7.07 -4.43 -19.43
N LYS A 112 -7.46 -3.28 -18.85
CA LYS A 112 -8.80 -3.03 -18.29
C LYS A 112 -9.99 -3.24 -19.23
N HIS A 113 -9.79 -3.26 -20.55
CA HIS A 113 -10.84 -3.50 -21.55
C HIS A 113 -10.88 -4.95 -22.06
N SER A 114 -10.04 -5.83 -21.51
CA SER A 114 -10.00 -7.25 -21.90
C SER A 114 -11.05 -8.01 -21.11
N THR A 115 -11.66 -9.02 -21.73
CA THR A 115 -12.64 -9.90 -21.06
C THR A 115 -12.00 -10.70 -19.93
N THR A 116 -10.80 -11.23 -20.14
CA THR A 116 -10.07 -12.02 -19.15
C THR A 116 -8.62 -11.59 -19.12
N VAL A 117 -8.10 -11.34 -17.92
CA VAL A 117 -6.77 -10.78 -17.69
C VAL A 117 -5.97 -11.73 -16.79
N PRO A 118 -4.76 -12.17 -17.19
CA PRO A 118 -3.88 -12.92 -16.32
C PRO A 118 -3.24 -11.99 -15.29
N VAL A 119 -3.51 -12.24 -14.02
CA VAL A 119 -2.96 -11.48 -12.88
C VAL A 119 -2.04 -12.39 -12.08
N ILE A 120 -0.79 -11.96 -11.95
CA ILE A 120 0.18 -12.63 -11.07
C ILE A 120 -0.02 -12.18 -9.64
N TYR A 121 0.11 -13.10 -8.70
CA TYR A 121 0.16 -12.76 -7.29
C TYR A 121 1.18 -13.62 -6.53
N THR A 122 1.82 -13.01 -5.54
CA THR A 122 2.79 -13.66 -4.65
C THR A 122 2.87 -12.90 -3.33
N GLN A 123 3.59 -13.42 -2.34
CA GLN A 123 3.87 -12.67 -1.13
C GLN A 123 4.91 -11.59 -1.40
N VAL A 124 4.79 -10.44 -0.73
CA VAL A 124 5.70 -9.30 -0.89
C VAL A 124 7.17 -9.69 -0.68
N ARG A 125 7.46 -10.63 0.23
CA ARG A 125 8.84 -11.15 0.44
C ARG A 125 9.47 -11.81 -0.79
N HIS A 126 8.67 -12.24 -1.77
CA HIS A 126 9.14 -12.81 -3.02
C HIS A 126 9.24 -11.78 -4.15
N VAL A 127 8.92 -10.51 -3.87
CA VAL A 127 9.03 -9.40 -4.81
C VAL A 127 10.36 -8.68 -4.56
N SER A 128 11.10 -8.37 -5.62
CA SER A 128 12.40 -7.69 -5.52
C SER A 128 12.54 -6.62 -6.58
N ARG A 129 13.23 -5.53 -6.24
CA ARG A 129 13.55 -4.46 -7.19
C ARG A 129 14.58 -4.96 -8.20
N ILE A 130 14.41 -4.57 -9.47
CA ILE A 130 15.46 -4.73 -10.47
C ILE A 130 16.43 -3.56 -10.35
N ARG A 131 17.73 -3.85 -10.17
CA ARG A 131 18.75 -2.81 -10.02
C ARG A 131 18.82 -1.98 -11.31
N ASN A 132 18.86 -0.66 -11.16
CA ASN A 132 18.93 0.33 -12.25
C ASN A 132 17.70 0.35 -13.18
N ALA A 133 16.59 -0.30 -12.82
CA ALA A 133 15.35 -0.20 -13.57
C ALA A 133 14.52 1.01 -13.13
N PRO A 134 13.57 1.48 -13.97
CA PRO A 134 12.59 2.49 -13.57
C PRO A 134 11.81 2.08 -12.32
N LYS A 135 11.36 3.07 -11.55
CA LYS A 135 10.53 2.89 -10.35
C LYS A 135 9.27 2.10 -10.67
N GLY A 136 8.92 1.15 -9.81
CA GLY A 136 7.83 0.19 -10.02
C GLY A 136 8.26 -1.08 -10.77
N THR A 137 9.49 -1.16 -11.29
CA THR A 137 9.95 -2.37 -11.98
C THR A 137 10.44 -3.41 -10.98
N VAL A 138 9.78 -4.57 -10.98
CA VAL A 138 10.05 -5.65 -10.03
C VAL A 138 10.24 -6.99 -10.73
N THR A 139 10.95 -7.89 -10.06
CA THR A 139 10.99 -9.32 -10.35
C THR A 139 10.28 -10.06 -9.23
N THR A 140 9.61 -11.15 -9.56
CA THR A 140 8.87 -11.99 -8.61
C THR A 140 9.41 -13.41 -8.61
N ARG A 141 9.14 -14.11 -7.52
CA ARG A 141 9.34 -15.55 -7.38
C ARG A 141 8.08 -16.17 -6.79
N ASN A 142 7.92 -17.48 -7.02
CA ASN A 142 6.81 -18.27 -6.48
C ASN A 142 5.43 -17.63 -6.78
N GLU A 143 5.31 -16.95 -7.92
CA GLU A 143 4.05 -16.38 -8.34
C GLU A 143 3.05 -17.45 -8.76
N LYS A 144 1.79 -17.14 -8.52
CA LYS A 144 0.62 -17.86 -9.03
C LYS A 144 -0.13 -16.92 -9.97
N ILE A 145 -0.91 -17.50 -10.88
CA ILE A 145 -1.68 -16.76 -11.88
C ILE A 145 -3.16 -16.98 -11.60
N LEU A 146 -3.94 -15.90 -11.60
CA LEU A 146 -5.40 -15.93 -11.64
C LEU A 146 -5.87 -15.29 -12.94
N PHE A 147 -6.86 -15.91 -13.57
CA PHE A 147 -7.55 -15.36 -14.72
C PHE A 147 -8.83 -14.72 -14.21
N VAL A 148 -8.93 -13.40 -14.35
CA VAL A 148 -10.03 -12.60 -13.79
C VAL A 148 -10.55 -11.61 -14.80
N GLU A 149 -11.80 -11.24 -14.64
CA GLU A 149 -12.37 -10.09 -15.34
C GLU A 149 -12.00 -8.80 -14.58
N PRO A 150 -11.71 -7.69 -15.28
CA PRO A 150 -11.48 -6.40 -14.62
C PRO A 150 -12.68 -6.00 -13.74
N LEU A 151 -12.41 -5.74 -12.46
CA LEU A 151 -13.43 -5.33 -11.49
C LEU A 151 -13.33 -3.82 -11.27
N GLU A 152 -14.29 -3.07 -11.82
CA GLU A 152 -14.41 -1.64 -11.55
C GLU A 152 -15.10 -1.42 -10.19
N ILE A 153 -14.47 -0.62 -9.32
CA ILE A 153 -14.95 -0.24 -7.97
C ILE A 153 -14.82 1.26 -7.77
#